data_AF-A0A1T1H7G9-F1
#
_entry.id   AF-A0A1T1H7G9-F1
#
_cell.length_a   1.000
_cell.length_b   1.000
_cell.length_c   1.000
_cell.angle_alpha   90.00
_cell.angle_beta   90.00
_cell.angle_gamma   90.00
#
_symmetry.space_group_name_H-M   'P 1'
#
loop_
_entity.id
_entity.type
_entity.pdbx_description
1 polymer ?
#
loop_
_entity_poly.entity_id
_entity_poly.type
_entity_poly.pdbx_seq_one_letter_code
_entity_poly.pdbx_strand_id
1 'polypeptide(L)'
;MPFKLTCTLLLMPLLLVHLCYSVANAASTKPTEIQMWSYYQFPPFLTAPNKGLLYDFTDLLNQKSQGHYHFTLSMYPRKRLDLKLATGEQGVVLFVNGLW
;
A
#
# COMPACT_ATOMS: atom_id res chain seq x y z
N MET A 1 26.75 33.90 39.20
CA MET A 1 26.53 33.24 37.89
C MET A 1 25.05 32.81 37.71
N PRO A 2 24.07 33.73 37.52
CA PRO A 2 22.65 33.34 37.39
C PRO A 2 22.13 33.22 35.95
N PHE A 3 22.89 33.71 34.95
CA PHE A 3 22.40 33.82 33.56
C PHE A 3 22.17 32.48 32.83
N LYS A 4 22.80 31.39 33.30
CA LYS A 4 22.65 30.07 32.67
C LYS A 4 21.31 29.39 33.00
N LEU A 5 20.68 29.73 34.13
CA LEU A 5 19.49 29.03 34.64
C LEU A 5 18.19 29.54 34.01
N THR A 6 18.13 30.82 33.63
CA THR A 6 16.97 31.43 32.97
C THR A 6 16.89 31.08 31.49
N CYS A 7 18.04 30.86 30.83
CA CYS A 7 18.10 30.45 29.44
C CYS A 7 17.61 28.99 29.24
N THR A 8 17.97 28.06 30.13
CA THR A 8 17.50 26.66 30.09
C THR A 8 16.01 26.52 30.42
N LEU A 9 15.46 27.36 31.28
CA LEU A 9 14.03 27.36 31.65
C LEU A 9 13.10 27.79 30.51
N LEU A 10 13.58 28.62 29.57
CA LEU A 10 12.85 29.04 28.37
C LEU A 10 13.06 28.11 27.16
N LEU A 11 14.20 27.43 27.08
CA LEU A 11 14.53 26.50 25.98
C LEU A 11 13.79 25.16 26.07
N MET A 12 13.53 24.67 27.29
CA MET A 12 12.80 23.42 27.55
C MET A 12 11.36 23.40 26.99
N PRO A 13 10.50 24.40 27.22
CA PRO A 13 9.14 24.39 26.66
C PRO A 13 9.14 24.52 25.13
N LEU A 14 10.11 25.22 24.55
CA LEU A 14 10.24 25.36 23.10
C LEU A 14 10.59 24.02 22.44
N LEU A 15 11.52 23.27 23.04
CA LEU A 15 11.90 21.93 22.58
C LEU A 15 10.74 20.93 22.74
N LEU A 16 9.99 21.03 23.84
CA LEU A 16 8.81 20.19 24.09
C LEU A 16 7.71 20.46 23.06
N VAL A 17 7.45 21.73 22.72
CA VAL A 17 6.49 22.10 21.68
C VAL A 17 6.92 21.56 20.32
N HIS A 18 8.20 21.63 19.98
CA HIS A 18 8.73 21.08 18.72
C HIS A 18 8.59 19.55 18.64
N LEU A 19 8.84 18.86 19.76
CA LEU A 19 8.65 17.42 19.86
C LEU A 19 7.17 17.03 19.72
N CYS A 20 6.28 17.74 20.41
CA CYS A 20 4.83 17.54 20.30
C CYS A 20 4.31 17.80 18.88
N TYR A 21 4.82 18.82 18.19
CA TYR A 21 4.43 19.13 16.81
C TYR A 21 4.86 18.05 15.82
N SER A 22 6.05 17.47 16.02
CA SER A 22 6.56 16.39 15.18
C SER A 22 5.79 15.08 15.34
N VAL A 23 5.33 14.77 16.56
CA VAL A 23 4.49 13.59 16.82
C VAL A 23 3.08 13.77 16.26
N ALA A 24 2.51 14.98 16.33
CA ALA A 24 1.19 15.27 15.77
C ALA A 24 1.15 15.18 14.24
N ASN A 25 2.26 15.52 13.57
CA ASN A 25 2.40 15.42 12.11
C ASN A 25 2.84 14.05 11.61
N ALA A 26 3.03 13.07 12.49
CA ALA A 26 3.09 11.66 12.11
C ALA A 26 1.68 11.16 11.71
N ALA A 27 1.06 11.84 10.75
CA ALA A 27 -0.18 11.41 10.14
C ALA A 27 0.12 10.10 9.40
N SER A 28 -0.36 8.99 9.97
CA SER A 28 -0.41 7.71 9.28
C SER A 28 -1.39 7.87 8.11
N THR A 29 -0.86 8.21 6.93
CA THR A 29 -1.67 8.27 5.72
C THR A 29 -2.15 6.87 5.42
N LYS A 30 -3.47 6.66 5.41
CA LYS A 30 -4.05 5.40 4.98
C LYS A 30 -3.49 5.04 3.58
N PRO A 31 -3.05 3.80 3.36
CA PRO A 31 -2.54 3.39 2.05
C PRO A 31 -3.57 3.64 0.95
N THR A 32 -3.10 3.97 -0.26
CA THR A 32 -3.96 4.03 -1.44
C THR A 32 -4.31 2.61 -1.88
N GLU A 33 -5.60 2.29 -1.97
CA GLU A 33 -6.08 0.98 -2.39
C GLU A 33 -5.91 0.79 -3.90
N ILE A 34 -5.24 -0.29 -4.30
CA ILE A 34 -5.04 -0.68 -5.70
C ILE A 34 -5.68 -2.05 -5.93
N GLN A 35 -6.73 -2.07 -6.75
CA GLN A 35 -7.38 -3.30 -7.15
C GLN A 35 -6.58 -4.02 -8.24
N MET A 36 -6.29 -5.30 -8.02
CA MET A 36 -5.68 -6.18 -9.00
C MET A 36 -6.63 -7.32 -9.38
N TRP A 37 -6.55 -7.74 -10.62
CA TRP A 37 -7.38 -8.79 -11.18
C TRP A 37 -6.54 -9.87 -11.86
N SER A 38 -7.00 -11.11 -11.77
CA SER A 38 -6.50 -12.21 -12.58
C SER A 38 -7.62 -13.17 -12.92
N TYR A 39 -7.44 -13.93 -14.00
CA TYR A 39 -8.33 -14.98 -14.46
C TYR A 39 -7.65 -16.37 -14.46
N TYR A 40 -6.39 -16.46 -14.03
CA TYR A 40 -5.64 -17.71 -14.03
C TYR A 40 -5.92 -18.55 -12.78
N GLN A 41 -6.50 -19.73 -12.97
CA GLN A 41 -6.87 -20.66 -11.90
C GLN A 41 -6.03 -21.95 -11.91
N PHE A 42 -4.80 -21.87 -12.40
CA PHE A 42 -3.90 -23.02 -12.55
C PHE A 42 -2.45 -22.68 -12.19
N PRO A 43 -1.59 -23.68 -11.89
CA PRO A 43 -0.18 -23.44 -11.61
C PRO A 43 0.58 -22.85 -12.81
N PRO A 44 1.57 -21.96 -12.61
CA PRO A 44 2.13 -21.54 -11.32
C PRO A 44 1.34 -20.39 -10.64
N PHE A 45 0.32 -19.85 -11.31
CA PHE A 45 -0.45 -18.69 -10.83
C PHE A 45 -1.25 -18.98 -9.56
N LEU A 46 -1.93 -20.12 -9.53
CA LEU A 46 -2.69 -20.62 -8.40
C LEU A 46 -2.27 -22.07 -8.11
N THR A 47 -1.72 -22.33 -6.92
CA THR A 47 -1.28 -23.67 -6.51
C THR A 47 -2.16 -24.27 -5.42
N ALA A 48 -2.87 -23.43 -4.66
CA ALA A 48 -3.89 -23.80 -3.68
C ALA A 48 -4.79 -22.58 -3.43
N PRO A 49 -5.89 -22.69 -2.65
CA PRO A 49 -6.67 -21.53 -2.24
C PRO A 49 -5.77 -20.49 -1.57
N ASN A 50 -5.80 -19.26 -2.09
CA ASN A 50 -4.98 -18.14 -1.61
C ASN A 50 -3.45 -18.38 -1.63
N LYS A 51 -2.94 -19.20 -2.56
CA LYS A 51 -1.50 -19.48 -2.71
C LYS A 51 -1.07 -19.57 -4.17
N GLY A 52 0.20 -19.30 -4.43
CA GLY A 52 0.82 -19.34 -5.76
C GLY A 52 1.28 -17.96 -6.20
N LEU A 53 1.84 -17.89 -7.41
CA LEU A 53 2.52 -16.69 -7.91
C LEU A 53 1.67 -15.41 -7.82
N LEU A 54 0.35 -15.50 -8.01
CA LEU A 54 -0.53 -14.33 -7.90
C LEU A 54 -0.54 -13.72 -6.50
N TYR A 55 -0.61 -14.58 -5.47
CA TYR A 55 -0.65 -14.16 -4.07
C TYR A 55 0.73 -13.75 -3.60
N ASP A 56 1.76 -14.54 -3.93
CA ASP A 56 3.16 -14.23 -3.57
C ASP A 56 3.59 -12.88 -4.17
N PHE A 57 3.18 -12.58 -5.41
CA PHE A 57 3.45 -11.29 -6.03
C PHE A 57 2.66 -10.15 -5.38
N THR A 58 1.40 -10.38 -5.01
CA THR A 58 0.57 -9.39 -4.30
C THR A 58 1.19 -9.03 -2.95
N ASP A 59 1.63 -10.03 -2.20
CA ASP A 59 2.30 -9.84 -0.91
C ASP A 59 3.62 -9.09 -1.08
N LEU A 60 4.39 -9.42 -2.11
CA LEU A 60 5.62 -8.70 -2.44
C LEU A 60 5.34 -7.22 -2.71
N LEU A 61 4.33 -6.88 -3.51
CA LEU A 61 3.97 -5.48 -3.79
C LEU A 61 3.56 -4.73 -2.52
N ASN A 62 2.75 -5.37 -1.67
CA ASN A 62 2.35 -4.81 -0.38
C ASN A 62 3.53 -4.59 0.55
N GLN A 63 4.51 -5.51 0.56
CA GLN A 63 5.72 -5.35 1.35
C GLN A 63 6.60 -4.20 0.82
N LYS A 64 6.70 -4.07 -0.50
CA LYS A 64 7.54 -3.05 -1.15
C LYS A 64 6.91 -1.66 -1.17
N SER A 65 5.59 -1.56 -1.00
CA SER A 65 4.90 -0.27 -0.98
C SER A 65 5.14 0.56 0.27
N GLN A 66 5.70 -0.04 1.34
CA GLN A 66 6.00 0.65 2.61
C GLN A 66 4.80 1.42 3.19
N GLY A 67 3.58 0.93 2.97
CA GLY A 67 2.35 1.56 3.45
C GLY A 67 1.80 2.68 2.56
N HIS A 68 2.45 3.01 1.44
CA HIS A 68 1.91 3.97 0.47
C HIS A 68 0.74 3.40 -0.34
N TYR A 69 0.80 2.10 -0.65
CA TYR A 69 -0.21 1.38 -1.43
C TYR A 69 -0.62 0.09 -0.75
N HIS A 70 -1.89 -0.28 -0.87
CA HIS A 70 -2.40 -1.59 -0.49
C HIS A 70 -3.02 -2.26 -1.72
N PHE A 71 -2.44 -3.37 -2.13
CA PHE A 71 -2.83 -4.14 -3.30
C PHE A 71 -3.76 -5.29 -2.88
N THR A 72 -4.95 -5.34 -3.48
CA THR A 72 -5.94 -6.40 -3.25
C THR A 72 -6.13 -7.21 -4.53
N LEU A 73 -5.96 -8.53 -4.44
CA LEU A 73 -6.18 -9.44 -5.58
C LEU A 73 -7.62 -9.96 -5.60
N SER A 74 -8.25 -9.94 -6.78
CA SER A 74 -9.54 -10.59 -7.01
C SER A 74 -9.52 -11.45 -8.27
N MET A 75 -10.11 -12.64 -8.17
CA MET A 75 -10.18 -13.60 -9.26
C MET A 75 -11.50 -13.45 -10.00
N TYR A 76 -11.44 -13.18 -11.31
CA TYR A 76 -12.62 -13.07 -12.17
C TYR A 76 -12.48 -13.95 -13.41
N PRO A 77 -13.57 -14.62 -13.85
CA PRO A 77 -13.60 -15.24 -15.16
C PRO A 77 -13.27 -14.22 -16.25
N ARG A 78 -12.55 -14.63 -17.29
CA ARG A 78 -12.04 -13.73 -18.34
C ARG A 78 -13.11 -12.80 -18.92
N LYS A 79 -14.27 -13.35 -19.30
CA LYS A 79 -15.40 -12.56 -19.83
C LYS A 79 -15.86 -11.44 -18.88
N ARG A 80 -15.84 -11.69 -17.56
CA ARG A 80 -16.22 -10.68 -16.58
C ARG A 80 -15.15 -9.61 -16.46
N LEU A 81 -13.88 -9.99 -16.51
CA LEU A 81 -12.78 -9.04 -16.53
C LEU A 81 -12.82 -8.14 -17.78
N ASP A 82 -13.12 -8.71 -18.96
CA ASP A 82 -13.27 -7.93 -20.18
C ASP A 82 -14.40 -6.88 -20.05
N LEU A 83 -15.52 -7.23 -19.40
CA LEU A 83 -16.58 -6.28 -19.10
C LEU A 83 -16.10 -5.14 -18.18
N LYS A 84 -15.32 -5.44 -17.13
CA LYS A 84 -14.76 -4.42 -16.23
C LYS A 84 -13.86 -3.44 -16.99
N LEU A 85 -13.03 -3.95 -17.90
CA LEU A 85 -12.16 -3.14 -18.73
C LEU A 85 -12.98 -2.28 -19.72
N ALA A 86 -14.00 -2.87 -20.35
CA ALA A 86 -14.87 -2.17 -21.29
C ALA A 86 -15.69 -1.05 -20.64
N THR A 87 -16.04 -1.18 -19.35
CA THR A 87 -16.72 -0.13 -18.58
C THR A 87 -15.76 0.91 -17.98
N GLY A 88 -14.45 0.78 -18.20
CA GLY A 88 -13.44 1.72 -17.71
C GLY A 88 -13.15 1.61 -16.22
N GLU A 89 -13.50 0.48 -15.58
CA GLU A 89 -13.14 0.24 -14.18
C GLU A 89 -11.61 0.28 -13.99
N GLN A 90 -11.16 0.97 -12.95
CA GLN A 90 -9.74 1.13 -12.66
C GLN A 90 -9.18 -0.09 -11.93
N GLY A 91 -8.09 -0.65 -12.44
CA GLY A 91 -7.40 -1.78 -11.82
C GLY A 91 -6.24 -2.29 -12.67
N VAL A 92 -5.45 -3.19 -12.09
CA VAL A 92 -4.29 -3.82 -12.75
C VAL A 92 -4.62 -5.25 -13.09
N VAL A 93 -4.42 -5.66 -14.34
CA VAL A 93 -4.53 -7.08 -14.73
C VAL A 93 -3.17 -7.74 -14.64
N LEU A 94 -3.06 -8.78 -13.80
CA LEU A 94 -1.81 -9.50 -13.60
C LEU A 94 -1.51 -10.49 -14.72
N PHE A 95 -0.24 -10.52 -15.14
CA PHE A 95 0.34 -11.51 -16.06
C PHE A 95 -0.42 -11.67 -17.38
N VAL A 96 -0.96 -10.58 -17.94
CA VAL A 96 -1.62 -10.61 -19.25
C VAL A 96 -0.72 -11.20 -20.33
N ASN A 97 -1.31 -11.99 -21.23
CA ASN A 97 -0.62 -12.42 -22.43
C ASN A 97 -0.59 -11.24 -23.42
N GLY A 98 0.61 -10.79 -23.80
CA GLY A 98 0.80 -9.64 -24.69
C GLY A 98 0.41 -9.88 -26.15
N LEU A 99 0.04 -11.10 -26.53
CA LEU A 99 -0.51 -11.41 -27.85
C LEU A 99 -2.03 -11.13 -27.95
N TRP A 100 -2.64 -10.67 -26.87
CA TRP A 100 -4.08 -10.42 -26.77
C TRP A 100 -4.40 -8.94 -26.91
#